data_AF-A0A832L3F8-F1
#
_entry.id   AF-A0A832L3F8-F1
#
_cell.length_a   1.000
_cell.length_b   1.000
_cell.length_c   1.000
_cell.angle_alpha   90.00
_cell.angle_beta   90.00
_cell.angle_gamma   90.00
#
_symmetry.space_group_name_H-M   'P 1'
#
loop_
_entity.id
_entity.type
_entity.pdbx_description
1 polymer ?
#
loop_
_entity_poly.entity_id
_entity_poly.type
_entity_poly.pdbx_seq_one_letter_code
_entity_poly.pdbx_strand_id
1 'polypeptide(L)'
;MALRRMATTMICLLCLLCLFGCNKEPVDTNPVDKQTAATESETQATGVKESETKTTGMKENETTMIGINDTRDGIIVDDILDCIDMLGKTATEIGIPIGVINTESKYFTKTYIDGNIFGTKDYGVLYFDVVSNGKDDYLAESMWIHIKNAGYNECKRQLSERFGNPISEGDNPYVEIDGGAVTWAYYQHPNARIRLSSASKRDYVEIQIEKLTD
;
A
#
# COMPACT_ATOMS: atom_id res chain seq x y z
N MET A 1 -46.82 -0.52 -37.90
CA MET A 1 -46.56 -0.02 -36.53
C MET A 1 -46.89 -1.01 -35.40
N ALA A 2 -47.51 -2.17 -35.66
CA ALA A 2 -47.83 -3.15 -34.61
C ALA A 2 -46.69 -4.13 -34.27
N LEU A 3 -45.81 -4.48 -35.22
CA LEU A 3 -44.76 -5.48 -35.01
C LEU A 3 -43.61 -4.98 -34.11
N ARG A 4 -43.24 -3.69 -34.23
CA ARG A 4 -42.17 -3.08 -33.41
C ARG A 4 -42.56 -2.90 -31.94
N ARG A 5 -43.86 -2.75 -31.64
CA ARG A 5 -44.37 -2.65 -30.26
C ARG A 5 -44.39 -4.01 -29.54
N MET A 6 -44.70 -5.10 -30.24
CA MET A 6 -44.67 -6.44 -29.63
C MET A 6 -43.25 -6.92 -29.29
N ALA A 7 -42.26 -6.60 -30.13
CA ALA A 7 -40.87 -6.97 -29.89
C ALA A 7 -40.28 -6.29 -28.64
N THR A 8 -40.66 -5.03 -28.37
CA THR A 8 -40.22 -4.30 -27.18
C THR A 8 -40.87 -4.81 -25.91
N THR A 9 -42.13 -5.26 -25.95
CA THR A 9 -42.80 -5.82 -24.76
C THR A 9 -42.22 -7.19 -24.36
N MET A 10 -41.88 -8.03 -25.34
CA MET A 10 -41.27 -9.35 -25.08
C MET A 10 -39.85 -9.25 -24.48
N ILE A 11 -39.05 -8.28 -24.93
CA ILE A 11 -37.69 -8.06 -24.39
C ILE A 11 -37.75 -7.55 -22.94
N CYS A 12 -38.69 -6.66 -22.60
CA CYS A 12 -38.86 -6.20 -21.23
C CYS A 12 -39.33 -7.30 -20.27
N LEU A 13 -40.15 -8.25 -20.75
CA LEU A 13 -40.62 -9.38 -19.92
C LEU A 13 -39.50 -10.39 -19.63
N LEU A 14 -38.58 -10.58 -20.58
CA LEU A 14 -37.39 -11.44 -20.43
C LEU A 14 -36.35 -10.85 -19.46
N CYS A 15 -36.20 -9.53 -19.39
CA CYS A 15 -35.32 -8.88 -18.41
C CYS A 15 -35.85 -8.96 -16.97
N LEU A 16 -37.16 -9.07 -16.76
CA LEU A 16 -37.77 -9.17 -15.43
C LEU A 16 -37.68 -10.57 -14.81
N LEU A 17 -37.47 -11.61 -15.63
CA LEU A 17 -37.32 -13.00 -15.16
C LEU A 17 -35.90 -13.32 -14.66
N CYS A 18 -34.91 -12.46 -14.91
CA CYS A 18 -33.54 -12.63 -14.42
C CYS A 18 -33.31 -12.10 -12.98
N LEU A 19 -34.33 -11.55 -12.32
CA LEU A 19 -34.22 -10.95 -10.99
C LEU A 19 -34.88 -11.77 -9.86
N PHE A 20 -35.40 -12.95 -10.15
CA PHE A 20 -35.93 -13.88 -9.15
C PHE A 20 -35.24 -15.24 -9.24
N GLY A 21 -34.21 -15.47 -8.41
CA GLY A 21 -33.78 -16.84 -8.10
C GLY A 21 -32.31 -17.05 -7.74
N CYS A 22 -31.91 -16.68 -6.52
CA CYS A 22 -31.08 -17.54 -5.65
C CYS A 22 -31.06 -16.98 -4.22
N ASN A 23 -32.13 -17.28 -3.47
CA ASN A 23 -32.06 -17.35 -2.01
C ASN A 23 -31.62 -18.77 -1.63
N LYS A 24 -30.48 -18.90 -0.96
CA LYS A 24 -30.21 -20.03 -0.07
C LYS A 24 -29.63 -19.47 1.23
N GLU A 25 -30.44 -19.57 2.27
CA GLU A 25 -30.07 -19.42 3.69
C GLU A 25 -29.21 -20.62 4.17
N PRO A 26 -28.60 -20.53 5.38
CA PRO A 26 -27.28 -21.07 5.65
C PRO A 26 -27.30 -22.53 6.10
N VAL A 27 -26.22 -23.26 5.81
CA VAL A 27 -25.92 -24.55 6.44
C VAL A 27 -25.10 -24.28 7.69
N ASP A 28 -25.77 -24.46 8.81
CA ASP A 28 -25.20 -24.69 10.13
C ASP A 28 -24.34 -25.96 10.10
N THR A 29 -23.04 -25.84 10.41
CA THR A 29 -22.24 -26.96 10.91
C THR A 29 -21.20 -26.43 11.88
N ASN A 30 -21.54 -26.45 13.16
CA ASN A 30 -20.60 -26.61 14.26
C ASN A 30 -19.90 -27.97 14.12
N PRO A 31 -18.61 -28.06 14.46
CA PRO A 31 -18.25 -29.06 15.46
C PRO A 31 -17.29 -28.49 16.51
N VAL A 32 -17.78 -28.56 17.75
CA VAL A 32 -17.04 -28.53 19.00
C VAL A 32 -16.16 -29.79 19.13
N ASP A 33 -15.07 -29.63 19.88
CA ASP A 33 -14.20 -30.64 20.51
C ASP A 33 -13.21 -31.44 19.66
N LYS A 34 -11.95 -30.98 19.69
CA LYS A 34 -10.85 -31.91 20.02
C LYS A 34 -9.74 -31.23 20.83
N GLN A 35 -9.91 -31.35 22.14
CA GLN A 35 -8.87 -31.22 23.15
C GLN A 35 -7.78 -32.27 22.88
N THR A 36 -6.51 -31.87 22.85
CA THR A 36 -5.40 -32.74 23.25
C THR A 36 -4.35 -31.87 23.93
N ALA A 37 -4.19 -32.14 25.22
CA ALA A 37 -3.23 -31.54 26.13
C ALA A 37 -1.79 -32.03 25.87
N ALA A 38 -0.83 -31.36 26.53
CA ALA A 38 0.60 -31.65 26.74
C ALA A 38 1.51 -30.61 26.04
N THR A 39 2.39 -29.86 26.69
CA THR A 39 2.92 -29.86 28.06
C THR A 39 3.51 -28.48 28.36
N GLU A 40 3.45 -28.12 29.64
CA GLU A 40 4.02 -26.97 30.32
C GLU A 40 5.51 -26.74 30.03
N SER A 41 5.90 -25.47 29.85
CA SER A 41 7.13 -24.95 30.43
C SER A 41 6.92 -23.47 30.73
N GLU A 42 6.72 -23.20 32.01
CA GLU A 42 6.82 -21.88 32.61
C GLU A 42 8.25 -21.34 32.45
N THR A 43 8.39 -20.08 32.00
CA THR A 43 9.34 -19.16 32.62
C THR A 43 8.72 -17.76 32.62
N GLN A 44 8.56 -17.23 33.83
CA GLN A 44 8.06 -15.90 34.15
C GLN A 44 8.96 -14.78 33.59
N ALA A 45 8.37 -13.64 33.20
CA ALA A 45 8.52 -12.37 33.92
C ALA A 45 7.81 -11.19 33.20
N THR A 46 6.98 -10.45 33.97
CA THR A 46 6.65 -8.99 33.89
C THR A 46 6.32 -8.38 32.52
N GLY A 47 5.14 -7.83 32.20
CA GLY A 47 4.11 -7.19 33.00
C GLY A 47 4.08 -5.68 32.71
N VAL A 48 3.26 -5.20 31.77
CA VAL A 48 2.65 -3.85 31.75
C VAL A 48 1.30 -3.93 31.04
N LYS A 49 0.27 -3.37 31.70
CA LYS A 49 -1.12 -3.23 31.24
C LYS A 49 -1.25 -1.96 30.39
N GLU A 50 -2.08 -2.00 29.34
CA GLU A 50 -2.90 -0.87 28.87
C GLU A 50 -4.15 -1.48 28.20
N SER A 51 -5.26 -1.54 28.93
CA SER A 51 -6.34 -0.53 28.90
C SER A 51 -7.16 -0.60 27.61
N GLU A 52 -8.20 -1.44 27.65
CA GLU A 52 -9.33 -1.41 26.73
C GLU A 52 -9.93 0.02 26.65
N THR A 53 -10.16 0.53 25.44
CA THR A 53 -11.26 1.46 25.21
C THR A 53 -12.06 0.98 24.01
N LYS A 54 -13.28 0.55 24.34
CA LYS A 54 -14.32 0.03 23.47
C LYS A 54 -14.93 1.21 22.70
N THR A 55 -14.88 1.18 21.36
CA THR A 55 -15.84 1.95 20.55
C THR A 55 -16.30 1.14 19.35
N THR A 56 -17.61 0.94 19.31
CA THR A 56 -18.42 0.24 18.32
C THR A 56 -18.49 0.98 16.98
N GLY A 57 -18.16 0.28 15.89
CA GLY A 57 -18.94 0.21 14.66
C GLY A 57 -18.85 1.36 13.65
N MET A 58 -17.98 1.21 12.64
CA MET A 58 -18.29 1.56 11.25
C MET A 58 -17.81 0.42 10.35
N LYS A 59 -18.68 -0.06 9.45
CA LYS A 59 -18.37 -1.11 8.47
C LYS A 59 -17.60 -0.46 7.34
N GLU A 60 -16.28 -0.51 7.43
CA GLU A 60 -15.36 -0.13 6.37
C GLU A 60 -15.07 -1.37 5.51
N ASN A 61 -15.11 -1.25 4.19
CA ASN A 61 -14.37 -2.15 3.33
C ASN A 61 -12.89 -1.78 3.50
N GLU A 62 -12.31 -2.18 4.62
CA GLU A 62 -10.90 -2.02 4.94
C GLU A 62 -10.10 -2.91 3.97
N THR A 63 -9.45 -2.30 2.99
CA THR A 63 -8.20 -2.87 2.50
C THR A 63 -7.23 -2.80 3.68
N THR A 64 -7.18 -3.88 4.46
CA THR A 64 -6.42 -4.01 5.70
C THR A 64 -4.99 -3.53 5.44
N MET A 65 -4.63 -2.37 6.00
CA MET A 65 -3.24 -1.92 6.00
C MET A 65 -2.46 -2.96 6.78
N ILE A 66 -1.50 -3.61 6.14
CA ILE A 66 -0.61 -4.55 6.82
C ILE A 66 0.29 -3.68 7.71
N GLY A 67 0.06 -3.69 9.02
CA GLY A 67 0.91 -2.96 9.96
C GLY A 67 2.29 -3.59 10.01
N ILE A 68 3.36 -2.81 10.08
CA ILE A 68 4.75 -3.30 10.06
C ILE A 68 5.07 -4.32 11.15
N ASN A 69 4.36 -4.28 12.29
CA ASN A 69 4.52 -5.29 13.34
C ASN A 69 4.15 -6.72 12.88
N ASP A 70 3.38 -6.85 11.80
CA ASP A 70 3.02 -8.13 11.21
C ASP A 70 4.08 -8.64 10.22
N THR A 71 5.03 -7.80 9.78
CA THR A 71 6.03 -8.17 8.76
C THR A 71 7.47 -8.32 9.26
N ARG A 72 7.81 -8.00 10.52
CA ARG A 72 9.19 -8.08 11.08
C ARG A 72 10.31 -7.30 10.34
N ASP A 73 10.00 -6.73 9.18
CA ASP A 73 10.96 -6.22 8.19
C ASP A 73 10.80 -4.73 7.91
N GLY A 74 10.25 -3.96 8.86
CA GLY A 74 9.93 -2.54 8.64
C GLY A 74 10.61 -1.56 9.59
N ILE A 75 10.77 -0.33 9.10
CA ILE A 75 11.38 0.81 9.78
C ILE A 75 10.27 1.81 10.15
N ILE A 76 10.36 2.40 11.34
CA ILE A 76 9.46 3.47 11.76
C ILE A 76 10.22 4.80 11.66
N VAL A 77 9.61 5.78 10.99
CA VAL A 77 10.21 7.09 10.73
C VAL A 77 9.23 8.21 11.07
N ASP A 78 9.75 9.39 11.40
CA ASP A 78 8.91 10.54 11.75
C ASP A 78 8.20 11.11 10.51
N ASP A 79 8.97 11.43 9.46
CA ASP A 79 8.49 11.82 8.14
C ASP A 79 9.04 10.85 7.07
N ILE A 80 8.15 10.19 6.34
CA ILE A 80 8.54 9.27 5.27
C ILE A 80 9.29 10.01 4.14
N LEU A 81 8.96 11.28 3.86
CA LEU A 81 9.67 12.06 2.84
C LEU A 81 11.09 12.46 3.22
N ASP A 82 11.39 12.56 4.52
CA ASP A 82 12.76 12.80 4.98
C ASP A 82 13.67 11.60 4.71
N CYS A 83 13.08 10.42 4.49
CA CYS A 83 13.82 9.20 4.15
C CYS A 83 14.31 9.17 2.70
N ILE A 84 14.02 10.19 1.89
CA ILE A 84 14.63 10.35 0.55
C ILE A 84 16.16 10.34 0.60
N ASP A 85 16.75 10.81 1.71
CA ASP A 85 18.20 10.81 1.95
C ASP A 85 18.78 9.41 2.22
N MET A 86 17.94 8.38 2.31
CA MET A 86 18.37 6.97 2.36
C MET A 86 18.67 6.42 0.98
N LEU A 87 18.20 7.06 -0.10
CA LEU A 87 18.51 6.62 -1.45
C LEU A 87 20.02 6.67 -1.72
N GLY A 88 20.54 5.57 -2.24
CA GLY A 88 21.96 5.35 -2.49
C GLY A 88 22.76 4.86 -1.30
N LYS A 89 22.17 4.74 -0.10
CA LYS A 89 22.82 4.09 1.05
C LYS A 89 22.61 2.58 1.00
N THR A 90 23.58 1.85 1.54
CA THR A 90 23.45 0.41 1.71
C THR A 90 22.40 0.08 2.78
N ALA A 91 21.76 -1.09 2.69
CA ALA A 91 20.84 -1.56 3.71
C ALA A 91 21.47 -1.59 5.12
N THR A 92 22.77 -1.87 5.20
CA THR A 92 23.54 -1.84 6.47
C THR A 92 23.64 -0.41 7.04
N GLU A 93 23.91 0.59 6.22
CA GLU A 93 23.95 2.00 6.64
C GLU A 93 22.59 2.54 7.09
N ILE A 94 21.51 1.98 6.56
CA ILE A 94 20.13 2.25 6.98
C ILE A 94 19.79 1.53 8.30
N GLY A 95 20.61 0.56 8.71
CA GLY A 95 20.44 -0.19 9.95
C GLY A 95 19.64 -1.49 9.80
N ILE A 96 19.46 -1.99 8.57
CA ILE A 96 18.80 -3.27 8.30
C ILE A 96 19.78 -4.41 8.58
N PRO A 97 19.46 -5.37 9.47
CA PRO A 97 20.37 -6.46 9.81
C PRO A 97 20.62 -7.40 8.64
N ILE A 98 21.88 -7.82 8.45
CA ILE A 98 22.29 -8.76 7.39
C ILE A 98 21.52 -10.10 7.40
N GLY A 99 21.02 -10.52 8.56
CA GLY A 99 20.18 -11.71 8.70
C GLY A 99 18.82 -11.60 7.99
N VAL A 100 18.23 -10.40 7.99
CA VAL A 100 16.97 -10.07 7.27
C VAL A 100 17.24 -9.99 5.78
N ILE A 101 18.33 -9.32 5.40
CA ILE A 101 18.76 -9.15 4.01
C ILE A 101 18.96 -10.50 3.30
N ASN A 102 19.61 -11.48 3.96
CA ASN A 102 19.95 -12.76 3.35
C ASN A 102 18.78 -13.74 3.21
N THR A 103 17.68 -13.55 3.96
CA THR A 103 16.52 -14.46 3.92
C THR A 103 15.60 -14.21 2.71
N GLU A 104 15.61 -12.99 2.17
CA GLU A 104 14.77 -12.52 1.05
C GLU A 104 15.43 -12.68 -0.34
N SER A 105 16.64 -13.24 -0.40
CA SER A 105 17.60 -13.23 -1.53
C SER A 105 17.16 -13.87 -2.86
N LYS A 106 15.88 -14.20 -3.06
CA LYS A 106 15.45 -14.76 -4.34
C LYS A 106 15.05 -13.75 -5.40
N TYR A 107 14.38 -12.61 -5.13
CA TYR A 107 14.02 -11.71 -6.24
C TYR A 107 13.96 -10.20 -6.00
N PHE A 108 13.66 -9.65 -4.81
CA PHE A 108 13.62 -8.19 -4.60
C PHE A 108 13.79 -7.86 -3.12
N THR A 109 14.99 -7.43 -2.71
CA THR A 109 15.16 -6.94 -1.33
C THR A 109 14.40 -5.63 -1.20
N LYS A 110 13.41 -5.59 -0.30
CA LYS A 110 12.65 -4.38 0.03
C LYS A 110 12.43 -4.33 1.53
N THR A 111 12.21 -3.13 2.06
CA THR A 111 11.77 -2.92 3.45
C THR A 111 10.56 -2.01 3.47
N TYR A 112 9.69 -2.22 4.46
CA TYR A 112 8.54 -1.36 4.68
C TYR A 112 8.93 -0.18 5.56
N ILE A 113 8.38 0.99 5.29
CA ILE A 113 8.63 2.20 6.08
C ILE A 113 7.27 2.74 6.53
N ASP A 114 6.99 2.71 7.83
CA ASP A 114 5.81 3.37 8.39
C ASP A 114 6.23 4.70 8.95
N GLY A 115 5.38 5.70 8.80
CA GLY A 115 5.61 7.01 9.37
C GLY A 115 4.44 7.93 9.13
N ASN A 116 4.66 9.20 9.45
CA ASN A 116 3.73 10.22 9.03
C ASN A 116 4.22 10.83 7.71
N ILE A 117 3.29 11.21 6.86
CA ILE A 117 3.56 12.05 5.71
C ILE A 117 2.37 12.97 5.57
N PHE A 118 2.62 14.28 5.42
CA PHE A 118 1.55 15.26 5.23
C PHE A 118 0.47 15.26 6.33
N GLY A 119 0.84 14.88 7.55
CA GLY A 119 -0.04 14.83 8.72
C GLY A 119 -0.88 13.56 8.84
N THR A 120 -0.65 12.57 7.98
CA THR A 120 -1.37 11.29 7.99
C THR A 120 -0.42 10.11 8.20
N LYS A 121 -0.91 9.06 8.88
CA LYS A 121 -0.19 7.80 9.00
C LYS A 121 -0.33 7.02 7.72
N ASP A 122 0.79 6.73 7.08
CA ASP A 122 0.86 6.02 5.81
C ASP A 122 2.12 5.15 5.79
N TYR A 123 2.37 4.48 4.67
CA TYR A 123 3.53 3.62 4.52
C TYR A 123 4.22 3.82 3.17
N GLY A 124 5.51 3.55 3.17
CA GLY A 124 6.35 3.42 2.01
C GLY A 124 6.95 2.04 1.88
N VAL A 125 7.43 1.74 0.68
CA VAL A 125 8.24 0.57 0.37
C VAL A 125 9.55 1.07 -0.21
N LEU A 126 10.65 0.77 0.46
CA LEU A 126 12.00 1.08 -0.01
C LEU A 126 12.58 -0.14 -0.70
N TYR A 127 13.01 0.04 -1.95
CA TYR A 127 13.54 -1.00 -2.81
C TYR A 127 15.05 -0.88 -2.91
N PHE A 128 15.72 -2.03 -2.79
CA PHE A 128 17.16 -2.16 -2.95
C PHE A 128 17.49 -2.75 -4.32
N ASP A 129 18.68 -2.44 -4.83
CA ASP A 129 19.21 -2.98 -6.07
C ASP A 129 19.35 -4.51 -6.02
N VAL A 130 19.37 -5.10 -7.21
CA VAL A 130 19.68 -6.52 -7.35
C VAL A 130 21.20 -6.66 -7.26
N VAL A 131 21.67 -7.46 -6.30
CA VAL A 131 23.10 -7.80 -6.13
C VAL A 131 23.66 -8.34 -7.44
N SER A 132 24.33 -7.48 -8.19
CA SER A 132 25.04 -7.85 -9.41
C SER A 132 26.52 -7.95 -9.05
N ASN A 133 27.09 -9.14 -9.25
CA ASN A 133 28.53 -9.44 -9.06
C ASN A 133 29.01 -9.80 -7.63
N GLY A 134 28.12 -10.27 -6.75
CA GLY A 134 28.52 -10.88 -5.47
C GLY A 134 29.12 -9.91 -4.46
N LYS A 135 28.76 -8.62 -4.56
CA LYS A 135 28.95 -7.63 -3.50
C LYS A 135 27.67 -7.55 -2.69
N ASP A 136 27.76 -7.71 -1.38
CA ASP A 136 26.62 -7.57 -0.47
C ASP A 136 26.39 -6.09 -0.13
N ASP A 137 26.20 -5.23 -1.15
CA ASP A 137 26.09 -3.78 -0.98
C ASP A 137 24.66 -3.21 -1.05
N TYR A 138 23.62 -4.03 -1.28
CA TYR A 138 22.16 -3.74 -1.20
C TYR A 138 21.85 -2.24 -1.13
N LEU A 139 21.98 -1.55 -2.26
CA LEU A 139 21.86 -0.10 -2.35
C LEU A 139 20.40 0.28 -2.55
N ALA A 140 19.89 1.21 -1.74
CA ALA A 140 18.52 1.70 -1.91
C ALA A 140 18.39 2.51 -3.22
N GLU A 141 17.52 2.09 -4.13
CA GLU A 141 17.37 2.72 -5.45
C GLU A 141 16.09 3.54 -5.59
N SER A 142 15.00 3.10 -4.97
CA SER A 142 13.71 3.77 -5.10
C SER A 142 12.81 3.56 -3.91
N MET A 143 11.86 4.47 -3.74
CA MET A 143 10.86 4.42 -2.69
C MET A 143 9.47 4.69 -3.27
N TRP A 144 8.48 3.91 -2.82
CA TRP A 144 7.09 4.06 -3.22
C TRP A 144 6.25 4.32 -1.98
N ILE A 145 5.66 5.50 -1.85
CA ILE A 145 4.86 5.91 -0.70
C ILE A 145 3.38 5.89 -1.10
N HIS A 146 2.55 5.20 -0.32
CA HIS A 146 1.11 5.09 -0.56
C HIS A 146 0.35 5.88 0.50
N ILE A 147 -0.30 6.95 0.07
CA ILE A 147 -1.01 7.89 0.93
C ILE A 147 -2.52 7.70 0.77
N LYS A 148 -3.20 7.21 1.81
CA LYS A 148 -4.64 6.95 1.75
C LYS A 148 -5.49 8.13 2.21
N ASN A 149 -4.95 8.92 3.13
CA ASN A 149 -5.74 9.89 3.89
C ASN A 149 -5.56 11.34 3.41
N ALA A 150 -4.72 11.58 2.40
CA ALA A 150 -4.58 12.88 1.74
C ALA A 150 -4.79 12.75 0.23
N GLY A 151 -5.57 13.66 -0.34
CA GLY A 151 -5.89 13.68 -1.76
C GLY A 151 -4.76 14.29 -2.62
N TYR A 152 -4.78 13.99 -3.92
CA TYR A 152 -3.74 14.40 -4.87
C TYR A 152 -3.38 15.89 -4.79
N ASN A 153 -4.39 16.78 -4.75
CA ASN A 153 -4.16 18.23 -4.72
C ASN A 153 -3.46 18.69 -3.45
N GLU A 154 -3.75 18.05 -2.31
CA GLU A 154 -3.12 18.37 -1.03
C GLU A 154 -1.67 17.89 -1.01
N CYS A 155 -1.43 16.64 -1.45
CA CYS A 155 -0.07 16.12 -1.62
C CYS A 155 0.74 16.99 -2.60
N LYS A 156 0.12 17.44 -3.71
CA LYS A 156 0.74 18.33 -4.69
C LYS A 156 1.12 19.67 -4.07
N ARG A 157 0.23 20.29 -3.29
CA ARG A 157 0.50 21.53 -2.57
C ARG A 157 1.71 21.37 -1.63
N GLN A 158 1.71 20.34 -0.79
CA GLN A 158 2.79 20.13 0.19
C GLN A 158 4.13 19.76 -0.47
N LEU A 159 4.12 18.95 -1.54
CA LEU A 159 5.33 18.73 -2.35
C LEU A 159 5.83 20.02 -2.99
N SER A 160 4.92 20.87 -3.45
CA SER A 160 5.30 22.15 -4.08
C SER A 160 5.89 23.15 -3.08
N GLU A 161 5.40 23.14 -1.84
CA GLU A 161 5.99 23.91 -0.73
C GLU A 161 7.40 23.45 -0.39
N ARG A 162 7.67 22.15 -0.52
CA ARG A 162 8.95 21.55 -0.14
C ARG A 162 9.99 21.56 -1.27
N PHE A 163 9.59 21.26 -2.50
CA PHE A 163 10.49 21.05 -3.64
C PHE A 163 10.32 22.08 -4.77
N GLY A 164 9.41 23.05 -4.60
CA GLY A 164 9.04 24.00 -5.65
C GLY A 164 8.01 23.41 -6.63
N ASN A 165 7.63 24.20 -7.64
CA ASN A 165 6.61 23.78 -8.60
C ASN A 165 7.03 22.51 -9.40
N PRO A 166 6.05 21.70 -9.86
CA PRO A 166 6.34 20.58 -10.75
C PRO A 166 7.14 21.00 -12.00
N ILE A 167 8.11 20.17 -12.38
CA ILE A 167 8.86 20.34 -13.65
C ILE A 167 8.05 19.90 -14.87
N SER A 168 7.07 19.03 -14.65
CA SER A 168 6.09 18.61 -15.65
C SER A 168 4.89 17.97 -14.95
N GLU A 169 3.73 18.04 -15.59
CA GLU A 169 2.49 17.44 -15.09
C GLU A 169 1.55 17.11 -16.25
N GLY A 170 0.59 16.24 -15.99
CA GLY A 170 -0.41 15.90 -16.98
C GLY A 170 -1.42 14.87 -16.52
N ASP A 171 -2.33 14.55 -17.45
CA ASP A 171 -3.37 13.56 -17.28
C ASP A 171 -3.26 12.51 -18.39
N ASN A 172 -3.52 11.26 -18.03
CA ASN A 172 -3.68 10.16 -18.98
C ASN A 172 -5.08 9.58 -18.82
N PRO A 173 -5.95 9.62 -19.86
CA PRO A 173 -7.35 9.24 -19.74
C PRO A 173 -7.57 7.74 -19.43
N TYR A 174 -6.61 6.86 -19.73
CA TYR A 174 -6.69 5.46 -19.31
C TYR A 174 -5.32 4.77 -19.31
N VAL A 175 -4.93 4.25 -18.14
CA VAL A 175 -3.75 3.40 -17.95
C VAL A 175 -4.19 2.13 -17.23
N GLU A 176 -4.16 0.99 -17.94
CA GLU A 176 -4.64 -0.28 -17.39
C GLU A 176 -3.82 -0.73 -16.16
N ILE A 177 -2.49 -0.66 -16.27
CA ILE A 177 -1.56 -1.03 -15.19
C ILE A 177 -1.73 -0.17 -13.94
N ASP A 178 -2.17 1.08 -14.10
CA ASP A 178 -2.32 2.01 -12.99
C ASP A 178 -3.75 2.06 -12.44
N GLY A 179 -4.69 1.32 -13.04
CA GLY A 179 -6.07 1.32 -12.58
C GLY A 179 -6.85 2.54 -13.05
N GLY A 180 -6.79 2.88 -14.34
CA GLY A 180 -7.69 3.84 -14.99
C GLY A 180 -7.05 5.18 -15.31
N ALA A 181 -7.83 6.27 -15.29
CA ALA A 181 -7.32 7.61 -15.60
C ALA A 181 -6.32 8.05 -14.54
N VAL A 182 -5.16 8.56 -14.96
CA VAL A 182 -4.03 8.93 -14.08
C VAL A 182 -3.76 10.41 -14.19
N THR A 183 -3.72 11.11 -13.07
CA THR A 183 -3.15 12.46 -12.95
C THR A 183 -1.77 12.34 -12.31
N TRP A 184 -0.79 13.07 -12.84
CA TRP A 184 0.59 13.00 -12.34
C TRP A 184 1.33 14.34 -12.40
N ALA A 185 2.34 14.48 -11.56
CA ALA A 185 3.28 15.60 -11.53
C ALA A 185 4.68 15.08 -11.16
N TYR A 186 5.71 15.59 -11.84
CA TYR A 186 7.11 15.34 -11.50
C TYR A 186 7.72 16.54 -10.78
N TYR A 187 8.52 16.27 -9.77
CA TYR A 187 9.35 17.23 -9.06
C TYR A 187 10.82 16.80 -9.15
N GLN A 188 11.71 17.78 -9.05
CA GLN A 188 13.15 17.56 -9.06
C GLN A 188 13.72 17.79 -7.65
N HIS A 189 14.37 16.76 -7.11
CA HIS A 189 15.25 16.86 -5.95
C HIS A 189 16.71 16.72 -6.44
N PRO A 190 17.74 17.29 -5.79
CA PRO A 190 19.12 17.23 -6.31
C PRO A 190 19.60 15.83 -6.71
N ASN A 191 19.24 14.81 -5.93
CA ASN A 191 19.71 13.43 -6.13
C ASN A 191 18.57 12.45 -6.50
N ALA A 192 17.36 12.95 -6.75
CA ALA A 192 16.21 12.10 -6.99
C ALA A 192 15.14 12.78 -7.86
N ARG A 193 14.40 11.95 -8.60
CA ARG A 193 13.17 12.34 -9.27
C ARG A 193 11.98 11.88 -8.44
N ILE A 194 11.03 12.77 -8.21
CA ILE A 194 9.82 12.48 -7.45
C ILE A 194 8.64 12.56 -8.41
N ARG A 195 7.80 11.52 -8.43
CA ARG A 195 6.55 11.47 -9.18
C ARG A 195 5.39 11.36 -8.19
N LEU A 196 4.55 12.37 -8.15
CA LEU A 196 3.24 12.30 -7.53
C LEU A 196 2.25 11.75 -8.56
N SER A 197 1.42 10.78 -8.19
CA SER A 197 0.35 10.30 -9.06
C SER A 197 -0.89 9.85 -8.28
N SER A 198 -2.04 9.92 -8.95
CA SER A 198 -3.30 9.37 -8.46
C SER A 198 -4.02 8.74 -9.65
N ALA A 199 -4.61 7.56 -9.44
CA ALA A 199 -5.38 6.89 -10.48
C ALA A 199 -6.84 6.71 -10.07
N SER A 200 -7.77 6.85 -11.03
CA SER A 200 -9.22 6.88 -10.78
C SER A 200 -9.82 5.63 -10.10
N LYS A 201 -9.14 4.47 -10.18
CA LYS A 201 -9.57 3.22 -9.51
C LYS A 201 -8.68 2.84 -8.33
N ARG A 202 -7.68 3.65 -7.97
CA ARG A 202 -6.89 3.45 -6.75
C ARG A 202 -7.54 4.21 -5.60
N ASP A 203 -7.47 3.65 -4.40
CA ASP A 203 -7.93 4.26 -3.14
C ASP A 203 -6.81 5.03 -2.43
N TYR A 204 -5.67 5.26 -3.11
CA TYR A 204 -4.51 5.97 -2.58
C TYR A 204 -3.88 6.88 -3.63
N VAL A 205 -3.16 7.90 -3.12
CA VAL A 205 -2.19 8.70 -3.85
C VAL A 205 -0.82 8.07 -3.71
N GLU A 206 -0.02 8.08 -4.78
CA GLU A 206 1.30 7.47 -4.80
C GLU A 206 2.37 8.54 -4.99
N ILE A 207 3.43 8.48 -4.18
CA ILE A 207 4.68 9.21 -4.42
C ILE A 207 5.75 8.17 -4.73
N GLN A 208 6.22 8.17 -5.97
CA GLN A 208 7.35 7.38 -6.40
C GLN A 208 8.60 8.25 -6.39
N ILE A 209 9.65 7.80 -5.74
CA ILE A 209 10.92 8.49 -5.64
C ILE A 209 11.99 7.58 -6.23
N GLU A 210 12.70 8.07 -7.22
CA GLU A 210 13.76 7.34 -7.91
C GLU A 210 15.07 8.10 -7.73
N LYS A 211 16.11 7.39 -7.29
CA LYS A 211 17.47 7.95 -7.25
C LYS A 211 17.88 8.33 -8.68
N LEU A 212 18.49 9.49 -8.84
CA LEU A 212 19.21 9.80 -10.07
C LEU A 212 20.55 9.07 -10.02
N THR A 213 20.84 8.23 -11.02
CA THR A 213 22.16 7.63 -11.17
C THR A 213 23.20 8.73 -11.36
N ASP A 214 24.28 8.65 -10.57
CA ASP A 214 25.52 9.37 -10.84
C ASP A 214 26.22 8.82 -12.09
#